data_AF-A0A3M0KHU4-F1
#
_entry.id   AF-A0A3M0KHU4-F1
#
_cell.length_a   1.000
_cell.length_b   1.000
_cell.length_c   1.000
_cell.angle_alpha   90.00
_cell.angle_beta   90.00
_cell.angle_gamma   90.00
#
_symmetry.space_group_name_H-M   'P 1'
#
loop_
_entity.id
_entity.type
_entity.pdbx_description
1 polymer ?
#
loop_
_entity_poly.entity_id
_entity_poly.type
_entity_poly.pdbx_seq_one_letter_code
_entity_poly.pdbx_strand_id
1 'polypeptide(L)'
;MDFFCKLGYGKQDICKVLENLGQEALEDDVLRELIRMGSKPQALGNPAQPTQLKLVARGSCSTTPGLKCLGEDGSDSSDSLRPIVIDGSNVAMSHGNKEVFSCWGIQLAVDWFRERGHTYIKVFVPLWRKEHPRQDSPIADQHILQELEKQSVLIYTPSRKVKGKRVVCYDDRYIVKVAYEQDGVIVSNDHYRDLQNENPEWKWFIEQRLLMYSFVSNRGIAQQTARGQTAAVDWTDNDKHNFLQTTKQVCDRASNHKPSNFKLGAQ
;
A
#
# COMPACT_ATOMS: atom_id res chain seq x y z
N MET A 1 -11.39 -34.78 9.76
CA MET A 1 -10.24 -35.25 10.58
C MET A 1 -8.94 -35.33 9.81
N ASP A 2 -8.84 -36.14 8.75
CA ASP A 2 -7.58 -36.34 8.03
C ASP A 2 -7.02 -35.08 7.36
N PHE A 3 -7.90 -34.18 6.92
CA PHE A 3 -7.53 -32.88 6.34
C PHE A 3 -6.67 -32.05 7.29
N PHE A 4 -7.10 -31.87 8.55
CA PHE A 4 -6.38 -31.07 9.55
C PHE A 4 -5.08 -31.73 10.02
N CYS A 5 -5.04 -33.07 10.06
CA CYS A 5 -3.80 -33.80 10.35
C CYS A 5 -2.75 -33.59 9.25
N LYS A 6 -3.16 -33.54 7.97
CA LYS A 6 -2.27 -33.21 6.85
C LYS A 6 -1.74 -31.78 6.92
N LEU A 7 -2.51 -30.87 7.50
CA LEU A 7 -2.08 -29.48 7.75
C LEU A 7 -1.13 -29.36 8.95
N GLY A 8 -0.87 -30.43 9.71
CA GLY A 8 0.06 -30.45 10.84
C GLY A 8 -0.58 -30.22 12.22
N TYR A 9 -1.92 -30.13 12.30
CA TYR A 9 -2.61 -29.97 13.58
C TYR A 9 -2.66 -31.29 14.36
N GLY A 10 -2.49 -31.20 15.67
CA GLY A 10 -2.52 -32.35 16.58
C GLY A 10 -3.92 -32.95 16.66
N LYS A 11 -4.02 -34.30 16.61
CA LYS A 11 -5.31 -35.02 16.71
C LYS A 11 -6.13 -34.62 17.94
N GLN A 12 -5.47 -34.35 19.07
CA GLN A 12 -6.15 -33.97 20.31
C GLN A 12 -6.81 -32.59 20.22
N ASP A 13 -6.17 -31.63 19.55
CA ASP A 13 -6.70 -30.28 19.38
C ASP A 13 -7.88 -30.30 18.39
N ILE A 14 -7.77 -31.08 17.32
CA ILE A 14 -8.85 -31.26 16.35
C ILE A 14 -10.09 -31.91 16.99
N CYS A 15 -9.90 -32.93 17.85
CA CYS A 15 -11.02 -33.55 18.58
C CYS A 15 -11.73 -32.56 19.51
N LYS A 16 -10.97 -31.78 20.30
CA LYS A 16 -11.54 -30.77 21.21
C LYS A 16 -12.37 -29.73 20.45
N VAL A 17 -11.87 -29.28 19.29
CA VAL A 17 -12.56 -28.30 18.46
C VAL A 17 -13.87 -28.87 17.88
N LEU A 18 -13.86 -30.12 17.41
CA LEU A 18 -15.05 -30.77 16.88
C LEU A 18 -16.09 -31.10 17.96
N GLU A 19 -15.66 -31.44 19.17
CA GLU A 19 -16.55 -31.59 20.33
C GLU A 19 -17.24 -30.28 20.69
N ASN A 20 -16.55 -29.14 20.53
CA ASN A 20 -17.10 -27.81 20.83
C ASN A 20 -18.01 -27.24 19.71
N LEU A 21 -17.71 -27.51 18.45
CA LEU A 21 -18.45 -26.98 17.30
C LEU A 21 -19.63 -27.87 16.85
N GLY A 22 -19.63 -29.16 17.24
CA GLY A 22 -20.66 -30.11 16.86
C GLY A 22 -20.47 -30.72 15.46
N GLN A 23 -21.29 -31.72 15.14
CA GLN A 23 -21.12 -32.58 13.94
C GLN A 23 -21.39 -31.87 12.60
N GLU A 24 -21.97 -30.66 12.63
CA GLU A 24 -22.33 -29.83 11.46
C GLU A 24 -21.26 -28.77 11.12
N ALA A 25 -20.13 -28.74 11.84
CA ALA A 25 -19.09 -27.73 11.66
C ALA A 25 -18.41 -27.82 10.29
N LEU A 26 -18.35 -26.70 9.56
CA LEU A 26 -17.63 -26.62 8.29
C LEU A 26 -16.11 -26.59 8.53
N GLU A 27 -15.34 -26.96 7.51
CA GLU A 27 -13.88 -27.03 7.61
C GLU A 27 -13.27 -25.66 8.00
N ASP A 28 -13.86 -24.58 7.50
CA ASP A 28 -13.45 -23.20 7.81
C ASP A 28 -13.69 -22.82 9.27
N ASP A 29 -14.76 -23.32 9.89
CA ASP A 29 -15.08 -23.04 11.29
C ASP A 29 -14.11 -23.76 12.22
N VAL A 30 -13.79 -25.02 11.88
CA VAL A 30 -12.80 -25.83 12.60
C VAL A 30 -11.40 -25.20 12.49
N LEU A 31 -11.02 -24.69 11.32
CA LEU A 31 -9.72 -24.06 11.13
C LEU A 31 -9.61 -22.74 11.89
N ARG A 32 -10.66 -21.90 11.85
CA ARG A 32 -10.72 -20.65 12.65
C ARG A 32 -10.57 -20.94 14.13
N GLU A 33 -11.22 -21.99 14.62
CA GLU A 33 -11.17 -22.36 16.03
C GLU A 33 -9.79 -22.90 16.44
N LEU A 34 -9.17 -23.74 15.61
CA LEU A 34 -7.81 -24.24 15.86
C LEU A 34 -6.79 -23.11 15.93
N ILE A 35 -6.93 -22.10 15.07
CA ILE A 35 -6.11 -20.88 15.09
C ILE A 35 -6.40 -20.05 16.34
N ARG A 36 -7.67 -19.90 16.73
CA ARG A 36 -8.09 -19.19 17.95
C ARG A 36 -7.53 -19.83 19.22
N MET A 37 -7.48 -21.15 19.29
CA MET A 37 -6.90 -21.90 20.40
C MET A 37 -5.36 -21.86 20.42
N GLY A 38 -4.71 -21.19 19.46
CA GLY A 38 -3.26 -21.07 19.40
C GLY A 38 -2.54 -22.37 18.99
N SER A 39 -3.26 -23.32 18.41
CA SER A 39 -2.68 -24.58 17.93
C SER A 39 -1.80 -24.29 16.71
N LYS A 40 -0.48 -24.49 16.82
CA LYS A 40 0.42 -24.34 15.67
C LYS A 40 0.55 -25.68 14.94
N PRO A 41 0.45 -25.70 13.60
CA PRO A 41 0.72 -26.90 12.84
C PRO A 41 2.19 -27.29 13.04
N GLN A 42 2.42 -28.49 13.60
CA GLN A 42 3.77 -29.01 13.77
C GLN A 42 4.26 -29.52 12.42
N ALA A 43 5.41 -28.99 11.97
CA ALA A 43 6.10 -29.51 10.80
C ALA A 43 6.47 -30.98 11.04
N LEU A 44 6.10 -31.85 10.10
CA LEU A 44 6.35 -33.28 10.18
C LEU A 44 7.88 -33.55 10.25
N GLY A 45 8.36 -33.99 11.41
CA GLY A 45 9.73 -34.44 11.63
C GLY A 45 9.77 -35.47 12.75
N ASN A 46 10.30 -36.66 12.44
CA ASN A 46 10.40 -37.84 13.29
C ASN A 46 11.17 -37.63 14.63
N PRO A 47 11.04 -38.55 15.60
CA PRO A 47 11.08 -38.23 17.03
C PRO A 47 12.47 -38.37 17.66
N ALA A 48 12.85 -37.39 18.49
CA ALA A 48 13.72 -37.58 19.67
C ALA A 48 13.75 -36.28 20.49
N GLN A 49 13.13 -36.31 21.67
CA GLN A 49 13.51 -35.48 22.82
C GLN A 49 14.55 -36.26 23.64
N PRO A 50 15.24 -35.67 24.64
CA PRO A 50 15.46 -34.25 24.94
C PRO A 50 16.95 -33.96 25.27
N THR A 51 17.39 -32.72 25.14
CA THR A 51 18.18 -32.07 26.21
C THR A 51 18.29 -30.58 25.95
N GLN A 52 18.13 -29.83 27.03
CA GLN A 52 18.55 -28.44 27.21
C GLN A 52 19.88 -28.18 26.51
N LEU A 53 20.07 -26.99 25.93
CA LEU A 53 21.31 -26.21 26.08
C LEU A 53 21.18 -24.84 25.38
N LYS A 54 21.27 -23.82 26.23
CA LYS A 54 21.54 -22.41 25.95
C LYS A 54 22.83 -22.30 25.12
N LEU A 55 22.77 -21.62 23.97
CA LEU A 55 23.97 -21.32 23.17
C LEU A 55 24.07 -19.83 22.87
N VAL A 56 25.18 -19.29 23.34
CA VAL A 56 25.63 -17.90 23.29
C VAL A 56 26.46 -17.72 22.02
N ALA A 57 26.43 -16.52 21.45
CA ALA A 57 27.22 -16.17 20.28
C ALA A 57 28.73 -16.09 20.56
N ARG A 58 29.54 -16.76 19.73
CA ARG A 58 30.94 -16.41 19.43
C ARG A 58 31.41 -17.12 18.16
N GLY A 59 31.91 -16.36 17.19
CA GLY A 59 32.15 -16.80 15.81
C GLY A 59 33.57 -17.29 15.48
N SER A 60 33.92 -17.09 14.19
CA SER A 60 35.17 -17.37 13.45
C SER A 60 35.35 -18.82 12.94
N CYS A 61 35.87 -19.17 11.75
CA CYS A 61 36.32 -18.48 10.52
C CYS A 61 36.92 -19.50 9.54
N SER A 62 36.62 -19.39 8.22
CA SER A 62 37.41 -19.81 7.03
C SER A 62 36.52 -19.49 5.80
N THR A 63 36.85 -18.75 4.73
CA THR A 63 38.07 -18.21 4.09
C THR A 63 37.75 -16.92 3.27
N THR A 64 38.63 -15.91 3.37
CA THR A 64 39.03 -14.74 2.50
C THR A 64 38.53 -14.57 1.03
N PRO A 65 38.76 -13.41 0.33
CA PRO A 65 38.71 -11.98 0.75
C PRO A 65 38.15 -10.96 -0.31
N GLY A 66 37.65 -9.81 0.18
CA GLY A 66 37.55 -8.52 -0.55
C GLY A 66 36.19 -8.26 -1.22
N LEU A 67 35.38 -7.27 -0.85
CA LEU A 67 35.64 -5.92 -0.34
C LEU A 67 34.61 -5.55 0.76
N LYS A 68 35.09 -4.86 1.79
CA LYS A 68 34.26 -4.14 2.76
C LYS A 68 33.91 -2.77 2.16
N CYS A 69 32.65 -2.37 2.25
CA CYS A 69 32.27 -0.99 2.56
C CYS A 69 31.47 -1.10 3.86
N LEU A 70 32.15 -0.94 5.00
CA LEU A 70 32.16 0.30 5.79
C LEU A 70 30.74 0.76 6.06
N GLY A 71 30.33 0.64 7.32
CA GLY A 71 29.06 1.14 7.80
C GLY A 71 28.93 2.62 7.47
N GLU A 72 27.86 2.94 6.77
CA GLU A 72 27.19 4.21 6.89
C GLU A 72 25.83 3.88 7.50
N ASP A 73 25.67 4.32 8.74
CA ASP A 73 24.40 4.45 9.43
C ASP A 73 23.53 5.40 8.59
N GLY A 74 22.61 4.84 7.80
CA GLY A 74 21.78 5.65 6.91
C GLY A 74 20.96 4.84 5.92
N SER A 75 19.73 4.51 6.30
CA SER A 75 18.51 4.44 5.45
C SER A 75 17.61 3.24 5.77
N ASP A 76 17.04 3.22 6.97
CA ASP A 76 15.84 2.41 7.31
C ASP A 76 14.55 3.25 7.20
N SER A 77 14.58 4.39 6.51
CA SER A 77 13.42 5.30 6.42
C SER A 77 12.40 4.92 5.35
N SER A 78 12.74 4.04 4.39
CA SER A 78 11.81 3.62 3.32
C SER A 78 10.91 2.45 3.71
N ASP A 79 11.31 1.63 4.69
CA ASP A 79 10.56 0.45 5.14
C ASP A 79 9.36 0.79 6.04
N SER A 80 9.19 2.09 6.34
CA SER A 80 8.17 2.57 7.27
C SER A 80 7.06 3.39 6.59
N LEU A 81 7.12 3.62 5.28
CA LEU A 81 6.13 4.38 4.54
C LEU A 81 5.12 3.46 3.85
N ARG A 82 3.85 3.84 3.87
CA ARG A 82 2.80 3.07 3.20
C ARG A 82 2.97 3.13 1.67
N PRO A 83 2.64 2.03 0.97
CA PRO A 83 2.44 2.04 -0.48
C PRO A 83 1.44 3.11 -0.92
N ILE A 84 1.76 3.83 -1.99
CA ILE A 84 0.87 4.86 -2.55
C ILE A 84 0.25 4.34 -3.84
N VAL A 85 -1.08 4.36 -3.90
CA VAL A 85 -1.85 4.01 -5.10
C VAL A 85 -2.64 5.23 -5.56
N ILE A 86 -2.34 5.72 -6.74
CA ILE A 86 -2.88 6.97 -7.29
C ILE A 86 -3.90 6.65 -8.39
N ASP A 87 -5.09 7.25 -8.25
CA ASP A 87 -6.08 7.35 -9.31
C ASP A 87 -5.63 8.40 -10.33
N GLY A 88 -4.94 7.94 -11.38
CA GLY A 88 -4.37 8.83 -12.38
C GLY A 88 -5.44 9.58 -13.18
N SER A 89 -6.62 8.98 -13.36
CA SER A 89 -7.73 9.61 -14.09
C SER A 89 -8.31 10.78 -13.30
N ASN A 90 -8.58 10.58 -12.01
CA ASN A 90 -9.08 11.62 -11.12
C ASN A 90 -8.08 12.77 -11.01
N VAL A 91 -6.79 12.46 -10.78
CA VAL A 91 -5.71 13.44 -10.66
C VAL A 91 -5.56 14.27 -11.94
N ALA A 92 -5.45 13.63 -13.10
CA ALA A 92 -5.25 14.33 -14.37
C ALA A 92 -6.44 15.22 -14.73
N MET A 93 -7.66 14.76 -14.50
CA MET A 93 -8.88 15.53 -14.78
C MET A 93 -9.06 16.68 -13.80
N SER A 94 -8.72 16.50 -12.51
CA SER A 94 -8.77 17.57 -11.52
C SER A 94 -7.77 18.68 -11.85
N HIS A 95 -6.52 18.34 -12.17
CA HIS A 95 -5.49 19.30 -12.58
C HIS A 95 -5.87 20.05 -13.88
N GLY A 96 -6.45 19.33 -14.84
CA GLY A 96 -6.93 19.90 -16.10
C GLY A 96 -8.31 20.58 -16.03
N ASN A 97 -8.75 20.99 -14.84
CA ASN A 97 -10.01 21.72 -14.61
C ASN A 97 -11.26 21.00 -15.17
N LYS A 98 -11.26 19.67 -15.15
CA LYS A 98 -12.30 18.78 -15.70
C LYS A 98 -12.52 18.90 -17.22
N GLU A 99 -11.68 19.65 -17.92
CA GLU A 99 -11.79 19.88 -19.37
C GLU A 99 -10.75 19.09 -20.16
N VAL A 100 -9.53 18.99 -19.65
CA VAL A 100 -8.43 18.25 -20.28
C VAL A 100 -7.88 17.18 -19.34
N PHE A 101 -7.47 16.04 -19.89
CA PHE A 101 -6.66 15.09 -19.13
C PHE A 101 -5.22 15.60 -19.06
N SER A 102 -4.82 16.19 -17.95
CA SER A 102 -3.49 16.76 -17.79
C SER A 102 -2.51 15.75 -17.18
N CYS A 103 -1.64 15.16 -18.00
CA CYS A 103 -0.63 14.21 -17.52
C CYS A 103 0.40 14.87 -16.58
N TRP A 104 0.60 16.18 -16.71
CA TRP A 104 1.45 16.94 -15.78
C TRP A 104 0.96 16.85 -14.33
N GLY A 105 -0.37 16.85 -14.11
CA GLY A 105 -0.95 16.67 -12.78
C GLY A 105 -0.56 15.34 -12.13
N ILE A 106 -0.44 14.28 -12.93
CA ILE A 106 0.03 12.96 -12.46
C ILE A 106 1.51 13.05 -12.05
N GLN A 107 2.36 13.65 -12.90
CA GLN A 107 3.78 13.83 -12.60
C GLN A 107 3.98 14.58 -11.28
N LEU A 108 3.26 15.69 -11.08
CA LEU A 108 3.30 16.46 -9.84
C LEU A 108 2.93 15.62 -8.60
N ALA A 109 1.87 14.81 -8.70
CA ALA A 109 1.48 13.94 -7.59
C ALA A 109 2.56 12.89 -7.29
N VAL A 110 3.13 12.26 -8.33
CA VAL A 110 4.22 11.27 -8.17
C VAL A 110 5.45 11.90 -7.54
N ASP A 111 5.88 13.07 -8.02
CA ASP A 111 7.08 13.74 -7.51
C ASP A 111 6.89 14.19 -6.07
N TRP A 112 5.69 14.63 -5.68
CA TRP A 112 5.38 15.00 -4.29
C TRP A 112 5.64 13.85 -3.31
N PHE A 113 5.28 12.61 -3.66
CA PHE A 113 5.54 11.43 -2.83
C PHE A 113 7.01 10.99 -2.90
N ARG A 114 7.65 11.06 -4.07
CA ARG A 114 9.07 10.72 -4.24
C ARG A 114 9.98 11.62 -3.40
N GLU A 115 9.73 12.92 -3.41
CA GLU A 115 10.46 13.91 -2.61
C GLU A 115 10.38 13.65 -1.10
N ARG A 116 9.37 12.88 -0.65
CA ARG A 116 9.16 12.46 0.74
C ARG A 116 9.68 11.06 1.05
N GLY A 117 10.37 10.43 0.10
CA GLY A 117 11.00 9.12 0.28
C GLY A 117 10.10 7.93 0.00
N HIS A 118 8.89 8.11 -0.55
CA HIS A 118 8.07 6.97 -0.97
C HIS A 118 8.70 6.27 -2.17
N THR A 119 9.00 4.98 -2.00
CA THR A 119 9.60 4.13 -3.04
C THR A 119 8.55 3.31 -3.78
N TYR A 120 7.48 2.88 -3.11
CA TYR A 120 6.35 2.19 -3.72
C TYR A 120 5.24 3.18 -4.08
N ILE A 121 5.18 3.57 -5.35
CA ILE A 121 4.14 4.42 -5.92
C ILE A 121 3.61 3.75 -7.18
N LYS A 122 2.28 3.56 -7.25
CA LYS A 122 1.59 3.00 -8.42
C LYS A 122 0.48 3.92 -8.88
N VAL A 123 0.50 4.30 -10.15
CA VAL A 123 -0.55 5.11 -10.78
C VAL A 123 -1.34 4.23 -11.72
N PHE A 124 -2.67 4.20 -11.59
CA PHE A 124 -3.53 3.50 -12.53
C PHE A 124 -4.14 4.48 -13.53
N VAL A 125 -4.06 4.13 -14.81
CA VAL A 125 -4.67 4.89 -15.91
C VAL A 125 -5.26 3.91 -16.92
N PRO A 126 -6.45 4.16 -17.50
CA PRO A 126 -7.00 3.30 -18.54
C PRO A 126 -6.09 3.21 -19.77
N LEU A 127 -5.86 1.99 -20.28
CA LEU A 127 -4.98 1.75 -21.43
C LEU A 127 -5.28 2.63 -22.65
N TRP A 128 -6.55 2.99 -22.83
CA TRP A 128 -6.97 3.83 -23.94
C TRP A 128 -6.41 5.25 -23.93
N ARG A 129 -5.94 5.74 -22.78
CA ARG A 129 -5.21 7.01 -22.68
C ARG A 129 -3.84 6.97 -23.36
N LYS A 130 -3.37 5.78 -23.76
CA LYS A 130 -2.17 5.59 -24.60
C LYS A 130 -2.48 5.67 -26.10
N GLU A 131 -3.75 5.56 -26.50
CA GLU A 131 -4.17 5.72 -27.91
C GLU A 131 -4.01 7.18 -28.37
N HIS A 132 -4.05 7.42 -29.68
CA HIS A 132 -4.02 8.78 -30.21
C HIS A 132 -5.13 9.65 -29.59
N PRO A 133 -4.83 10.91 -29.19
CA PRO A 133 -5.80 11.84 -28.63
C PRO A 133 -7.02 12.00 -29.54
N ARG A 134 -8.20 12.07 -28.93
CA ARG A 134 -9.44 12.36 -29.66
C ARG A 134 -9.91 13.77 -29.32
N GLN A 135 -10.65 14.39 -30.24
CA GLN A 135 -11.20 15.73 -30.03
C GLN A 135 -12.17 15.80 -28.84
N ASP A 136 -12.93 14.73 -28.59
CA ASP A 136 -13.89 14.60 -27.49
C ASP A 136 -13.24 14.20 -26.16
N SER A 137 -11.95 13.89 -26.16
CA SER A 137 -11.20 13.55 -24.95
C SER A 137 -9.77 14.09 -25.05
N PRO A 138 -9.59 15.42 -24.93
CA PRO A 138 -8.29 16.03 -25.06
C PRO A 138 -7.37 15.59 -23.92
N ILE A 139 -6.09 15.41 -24.26
CA ILE A 139 -5.04 15.01 -23.34
C ILE A 139 -3.82 15.89 -23.60
N ALA A 140 -3.24 16.43 -22.53
CA ALA A 140 -2.03 17.24 -22.55
C ALA A 140 -0.86 16.43 -21.99
N ASP A 141 0.33 16.63 -22.57
CA ASP A 141 1.59 16.02 -22.11
C ASP A 141 1.57 14.48 -22.05
N GLN A 142 0.90 13.85 -23.01
CA GLN A 142 0.69 12.39 -23.06
C GLN A 142 2.00 11.56 -22.94
N HIS A 143 3.13 12.11 -23.38
CA HIS A 143 4.45 11.47 -23.28
C HIS A 143 4.85 11.11 -21.84
N ILE A 144 4.35 11.85 -20.84
CA ILE A 144 4.58 11.58 -19.42
C ILE A 144 4.07 10.20 -19.02
N LEU A 145 2.93 9.75 -19.59
CA LEU A 145 2.40 8.42 -19.26
C LEU A 145 3.36 7.31 -19.69
N GLN A 146 4.03 7.48 -20.84
CA GLN A 146 5.02 6.53 -21.35
C GLN A 146 6.28 6.52 -20.49
N GLU A 147 6.69 7.68 -19.99
CA GLU A 147 7.86 7.79 -19.12
C GLU A 147 7.60 7.15 -17.75
N LEU A 148 6.44 7.42 -17.13
CA LEU A 148 6.04 6.79 -15.87
C LEU A 148 5.83 5.27 -16.01
N GLU A 149 5.37 4.79 -17.16
CA GLU A 149 5.27 3.35 -17.47
C GLU A 149 6.66 2.71 -17.51
N LYS A 150 7.63 3.32 -18.20
CA LYS A 150 9.03 2.83 -18.26
C LYS A 150 9.67 2.76 -16.88
N GLN A 151 9.35 3.70 -16.01
CA GLN A 151 9.80 3.73 -14.62
C GLN A 151 9.07 2.73 -13.72
N SER A 152 8.17 1.92 -14.26
CA SER A 152 7.32 0.98 -13.50
C SER A 152 6.46 1.65 -12.43
N VAL A 153 6.13 2.93 -12.59
CA VAL A 153 5.23 3.69 -11.70
C VAL A 153 3.80 3.65 -12.21
N LEU A 154 3.59 3.84 -13.51
CA LEU A 154 2.27 3.80 -14.12
C LEU A 154 1.92 2.38 -14.60
N ILE A 155 0.70 1.94 -14.29
CA ILE A 155 0.10 0.70 -14.77
C ILE A 155 -1.14 1.03 -15.59
N TYR A 156 -1.20 0.51 -16.80
CA TYR A 156 -2.39 0.62 -17.63
C TYR A 156 -3.44 -0.42 -17.24
N THR A 157 -4.65 0.03 -16.90
CA THR A 157 -5.77 -0.89 -16.66
C THR A 157 -6.35 -1.37 -18.00
N PRO A 158 -6.78 -2.64 -18.09
CA PRO A 158 -7.33 -3.19 -19.32
C PRO A 158 -8.51 -2.37 -19.85
N SER A 159 -8.52 -2.13 -21.15
CA SER A 159 -9.68 -1.59 -21.86
C SER A 159 -9.90 -2.41 -23.12
N ARG A 160 -11.16 -2.69 -23.47
CA ARG A 160 -11.48 -3.49 -24.66
C ARG A 160 -12.50 -2.79 -25.55
N LYS A 161 -12.41 -3.03 -26.86
CA LYS A 161 -13.43 -2.62 -27.83
C LYS A 161 -14.30 -3.83 -28.14
N VAL A 162 -15.60 -3.71 -27.93
CA VAL A 162 -16.60 -4.74 -28.26
C VAL A 162 -17.52 -4.15 -29.33
N LYS A 163 -17.56 -4.77 -30.52
CA LYS A 163 -18.36 -4.28 -31.68
C LYS A 163 -18.07 -2.81 -32.04
N GLY A 164 -16.80 -2.40 -32.01
CA GLY A 164 -16.37 -1.02 -32.29
C GLY A 164 -16.67 -0.02 -31.16
N LYS A 165 -17.47 -0.38 -30.15
CA LYS A 165 -17.74 0.44 -28.96
C LYS A 165 -16.74 0.11 -27.86
N ARG A 166 -16.19 1.14 -27.21
CA ARG A 166 -15.28 0.95 -26.07
C ARG A 166 -16.12 0.47 -24.87
N VAL A 167 -15.71 -0.65 -24.28
CA VAL A 167 -16.18 -1.07 -22.96
C VAL A 167 -15.09 -0.66 -21.99
N VAL A 168 -15.38 0.41 -21.24
CA VAL A 168 -14.50 0.91 -20.20
C VAL A 168 -14.81 0.10 -18.94
N CYS A 169 -13.84 -0.70 -18.50
CA CYS A 169 -13.84 -1.17 -17.13
C CYS A 169 -13.37 0.01 -16.27
N TYR A 170 -14.07 0.29 -15.17
CA TYR A 170 -13.59 1.28 -14.20
C TYR A 170 -12.23 0.83 -13.66
N ASP A 171 -11.28 1.75 -13.66
CA ASP A 171 -9.97 1.63 -13.04
C ASP A 171 -10.08 1.53 -11.51
N ASP A 172 -11.17 2.04 -10.93
CA ASP A 172 -11.50 2.04 -9.50
C ASP A 172 -11.26 0.70 -8.82
N ARG A 173 -11.74 -0.41 -9.43
CA ARG A 173 -11.60 -1.74 -8.83
C ARG A 173 -10.14 -2.16 -8.72
N TYR A 174 -9.31 -1.82 -9.70
CA TYR A 174 -7.87 -2.10 -9.64
C TYR A 174 -7.19 -1.23 -8.58
N ILE A 175 -7.55 0.05 -8.52
CA ILE A 175 -7.03 1.01 -7.53
C ILE A 175 -7.31 0.52 -6.11
N VAL A 176 -8.59 0.28 -5.77
CA VAL A 176 -9.01 -0.15 -4.43
C VAL A 176 -8.40 -1.51 -4.08
N LYS A 177 -8.44 -2.48 -5.01
CA LYS A 177 -7.91 -3.82 -4.76
C LYS A 177 -6.41 -3.79 -4.46
N VAL A 178 -5.62 -3.10 -5.28
CA VAL A 178 -4.16 -3.04 -5.10
C VAL A 178 -3.80 -2.26 -3.83
N ALA A 179 -4.49 -1.17 -3.54
CA ALA A 179 -4.28 -0.44 -2.29
C ALA A 179 -4.61 -1.32 -1.07
N TYR A 180 -5.73 -2.05 -1.11
CA TYR A 180 -6.16 -2.94 -0.03
C TYR A 180 -5.17 -4.09 0.19
N GLU A 181 -4.76 -4.79 -0.88
CA GLU A 181 -3.82 -5.91 -0.80
C GLU A 181 -2.44 -5.52 -0.28
N GLN A 182 -2.04 -4.26 -0.47
CA GLN A 182 -0.74 -3.72 -0.04
C GLN A 182 -0.81 -2.92 1.28
N ASP A 183 -1.98 -2.85 1.94
CA ASP A 183 -2.26 -1.94 3.07
C ASP A 183 -1.78 -0.49 2.82
N GLY A 184 -1.98 -0.04 1.58
CA GLY A 184 -1.56 1.26 1.08
C GLY A 184 -2.55 2.39 1.33
N VAL A 185 -2.24 3.54 0.74
CA VAL A 185 -3.09 4.73 0.69
C VAL A 185 -3.60 4.93 -0.73
N ILE A 186 -4.88 5.25 -0.86
CA ILE A 186 -5.49 5.65 -2.14
C ILE A 186 -5.44 7.16 -2.26
N VAL A 187 -4.89 7.67 -3.36
CA VAL A 187 -4.93 9.09 -3.71
C VAL A 187 -6.02 9.31 -4.74
N SER A 188 -7.15 9.88 -4.32
CA SER A 188 -8.26 10.26 -5.18
C SER A 188 -9.22 11.20 -4.45
N ASN A 189 -10.00 11.97 -5.20
CA ASN A 189 -11.18 12.67 -4.70
C ASN A 189 -12.49 11.92 -4.97
N ASP A 190 -12.43 10.74 -5.61
CA ASP A 190 -13.58 9.84 -5.69
C ASP A 190 -13.74 9.07 -4.38
N HIS A 191 -15.00 8.87 -3.98
CA HIS A 191 -15.36 8.07 -2.82
C HIS A 191 -15.61 6.60 -3.18
N TYR A 192 -15.69 6.22 -4.46
CA TYR A 192 -15.90 4.82 -4.88
C TYR A 192 -17.16 4.17 -4.27
N ARG A 193 -18.27 4.93 -4.22
CA ARG A 193 -19.49 4.54 -3.47
C ARG A 193 -20.08 3.20 -3.91
N ASP A 194 -19.97 2.88 -5.19
CA ASP A 194 -20.36 1.59 -5.76
C ASP A 194 -19.53 0.45 -5.14
N LEU A 195 -18.21 0.57 -5.11
CA LEU A 195 -17.31 -0.42 -4.52
C LEU A 195 -17.49 -0.55 -3.01
N GLN A 196 -17.79 0.55 -2.31
CA GLN A 196 -18.13 0.51 -0.88
C GLN A 196 -19.41 -0.30 -0.61
N ASN A 197 -20.39 -0.23 -1.52
CA ASN A 197 -21.64 -0.97 -1.37
C ASN A 197 -21.48 -2.46 -1.74
N GLU A 198 -20.50 -2.80 -2.58
CA GLU A 198 -20.21 -4.18 -2.97
C GLU A 198 -19.50 -4.99 -1.87
N ASN A 199 -18.56 -4.38 -1.14
CA ASN A 199 -17.76 -5.07 -0.13
C ASN A 199 -17.58 -4.20 1.14
N PRO A 200 -18.08 -4.64 2.32
CA PRO A 200 -17.93 -3.89 3.56
C PRO A 200 -16.47 -3.72 4.02
N GLU A 201 -15.57 -4.64 3.68
CA GLU A 201 -14.14 -4.50 3.97
C GLU A 201 -13.52 -3.37 3.15
N TRP A 202 -13.91 -3.26 1.88
CA TRP A 202 -13.48 -2.15 1.01
C TRP A 202 -14.06 -0.82 1.47
N LYS A 203 -15.31 -0.80 1.93
CA LYS A 203 -15.89 0.39 2.56
C LYS A 203 -15.03 0.88 3.71
N TRP A 204 -14.77 0.01 4.68
CA TRP A 204 -13.94 0.36 5.83
C TRP A 204 -12.54 0.82 5.39
N PHE A 205 -11.91 0.11 4.46
CA PHE A 205 -10.60 0.46 3.96
C PHE A 205 -10.57 1.85 3.31
N ILE A 206 -11.51 2.15 2.41
CA ILE A 206 -11.59 3.43 1.70
C ILE A 206 -11.83 4.57 2.69
N GLU A 207 -12.73 4.41 3.65
CA GLU A 207 -12.97 5.40 4.71
C GLU A 207 -11.71 5.72 5.53
N GLN A 208 -10.79 4.75 5.68
CA GLN A 208 -9.57 4.89 6.49
C GLN A 208 -8.28 5.19 5.69
N ARG A 209 -8.31 5.06 4.36
CA ARG A 209 -7.10 5.10 3.50
C ARG A 209 -7.24 6.00 2.29
N LEU A 210 -8.34 6.73 2.13
CA LEU A 210 -8.52 7.70 1.06
C LEU A 210 -7.86 9.05 1.43
N LEU A 211 -6.83 9.42 0.68
CA LEU A 211 -6.17 10.71 0.73
C LEU A 211 -6.70 11.63 -0.38
N MET A 212 -7.49 12.61 0.03
CA MET A 212 -8.05 13.64 -0.85
C MET A 212 -7.07 14.81 -1.06
N TYR A 213 -7.26 15.54 -2.15
CA TYR A 213 -6.36 16.60 -2.59
C TYR A 213 -7.08 17.73 -3.31
N SER A 214 -6.41 18.86 -3.40
CA SER A 214 -6.80 20.02 -4.20
C SER A 214 -5.58 20.53 -4.97
N PHE A 215 -5.79 20.95 -6.22
CA PHE A 215 -4.77 21.64 -6.99
C PHE A 215 -4.93 23.14 -6.83
N VAL A 216 -3.90 23.79 -6.29
CA VAL A 216 -3.84 25.26 -6.22
C VAL A 216 -3.00 25.78 -7.37
N SER A 217 -3.65 26.48 -8.30
CA SER A 217 -2.97 27.19 -9.38
C SER A 217 -2.72 28.64 -8.96
N ASN A 218 -1.45 29.04 -8.87
CA ASN A 218 -1.08 30.45 -8.70
C ASN A 218 -1.36 31.22 -10.00
N ARG A 219 -2.62 31.60 -10.24
CA ARG A 219 -3.00 32.44 -11.40
C ARG A 219 -2.36 33.86 -11.39
N GLY A 220 -1.63 34.23 -10.34
CA GLY A 220 -0.98 35.54 -10.18
C GLY A 220 0.43 35.70 -10.76
N ILE A 221 1.11 34.63 -11.18
CA ILE A 221 2.46 34.70 -11.81
C ILE A 221 2.35 34.45 -13.32
N ALA A 222 1.35 35.05 -13.97
CA ALA A 222 1.10 34.89 -15.40
C ALA A 222 1.89 35.87 -16.29
N GLN A 223 2.94 36.53 -15.79
CA GLN A 223 3.73 37.46 -16.63
C GLN A 223 5.25 37.33 -16.57
N GLN A 224 5.85 36.41 -15.81
CA GLN A 224 7.30 36.20 -15.91
C GLN A 224 7.66 34.72 -15.89
N THR A 225 8.28 34.31 -17.00
CA THR A 225 9.04 33.06 -17.21
C THR A 225 8.25 31.90 -17.83
N ALA A 226 8.54 31.67 -19.12
CA ALA A 226 8.31 30.40 -19.78
C ALA A 226 9.01 29.28 -19.00
N ARG A 227 8.30 28.16 -18.75
CA ARG A 227 8.65 27.01 -17.90
C ARG A 227 8.41 27.24 -16.39
N GLY A 228 7.29 26.74 -15.90
CA GLY A 228 7.06 26.55 -14.47
C GLY A 228 5.69 27.02 -13.98
N GLN A 229 4.61 26.35 -14.38
CA GLN A 229 3.39 26.40 -13.58
C GLN A 229 3.67 25.61 -12.29
N THR A 230 3.97 26.30 -11.19
CA THR A 230 4.02 25.67 -9.86
C THR A 230 2.58 25.48 -9.38
N ALA A 231 1.95 24.38 -9.82
CA ALA A 231 0.73 23.93 -9.17
C ALA A 231 1.14 23.22 -7.86
N ALA A 232 0.74 23.79 -6.73
CA ALA A 232 0.93 23.12 -5.44
C ALA A 232 -0.22 22.14 -5.23
N VAL A 233 0.10 20.90 -4.88
CA VAL A 233 -0.90 19.93 -4.41
C VAL A 233 -1.09 20.18 -2.93
N ASP A 234 -2.26 20.71 -2.57
CA ASP A 234 -2.67 20.79 -1.18
C ASP A 234 -3.49 19.54 -0.83
N TRP A 235 -3.13 18.89 0.25
CA TRP A 235 -3.72 17.63 0.70
C TRP A 235 -4.62 17.93 1.89
N THR A 236 -5.85 17.44 1.90
CA THR A 236 -6.88 17.93 2.83
C THR A 236 -6.86 17.30 4.23
N ASP A 237 -5.82 16.54 4.57
CA ASP A 237 -5.72 15.89 5.90
C ASP A 237 -4.72 16.61 6.83
N ASN A 238 -5.11 16.82 8.09
CA ASN A 238 -4.32 17.56 9.08
C ASN A 238 -3.21 16.71 9.73
N ASP A 239 -3.25 15.37 9.62
CA ASP A 239 -2.26 14.45 10.23
C ASP A 239 -1.40 13.68 9.20
N LYS A 240 -0.98 14.40 8.14
CA LYS A 240 -0.26 13.85 6.95
C LYS A 240 0.93 12.95 7.28
N HIS A 241 1.63 13.23 8.39
CA HIS A 241 2.86 12.51 8.72
C HIS A 241 2.60 11.12 9.30
N ASN A 242 1.51 10.88 10.03
CA ASN A 242 1.19 9.55 10.57
C ASN A 242 0.36 8.73 9.57
N PHE A 243 -0.47 9.40 8.77
CA PHE A 243 -1.33 8.74 7.79
C PHE A 243 -0.53 8.00 6.71
N LEU A 244 0.61 8.56 6.30
CA LEU A 244 1.50 7.98 5.30
C LEU A 244 2.49 6.94 5.87
N GLN A 245 2.48 6.72 7.19
CA GLN A 245 3.39 5.80 7.87
C GLN A 245 2.72 4.48 8.21
N THR A 246 3.51 3.41 8.25
CA THR A 246 3.08 2.11 8.74
C THR A 246 2.88 2.17 10.26
N THR A 247 2.00 1.31 10.79
CA THR A 247 1.68 1.24 12.23
C THR A 247 2.91 0.96 13.11
N LYS A 248 3.93 0.27 12.57
CA LYS A 248 5.20 0.03 13.24
C LYS A 248 5.90 1.34 13.65
N GLN A 249 5.90 2.34 12.76
CA GLN A 249 6.57 3.62 13.00
C GLN A 249 5.85 4.49 14.05
N VAL A 250 4.52 4.51 14.03
CA VAL A 250 3.73 5.26 15.03
C VAL A 250 4.02 4.72 16.44
N CYS A 251 4.11 3.39 16.59
CA CYS A 251 4.45 2.72 17.84
C CYS A 251 5.90 2.96 18.29
N ASP A 252 6.87 2.90 17.37
CA ASP A 252 8.28 3.14 17.68
C ASP A 252 8.51 4.61 18.13
N ARG A 253 7.83 5.56 17.49
CA ARG A 253 7.91 6.99 17.85
C ARG A 253 7.27 7.30 19.21
N ALA A 254 6.12 6.68 19.50
CA ALA A 254 5.46 6.78 20.80
C ALA A 254 6.31 6.16 21.93
N SER A 255 7.03 5.08 21.63
CA SER A 255 7.90 4.40 22.60
C SER A 255 9.15 5.22 22.95
N ASN A 256 9.67 6.00 22.01
CA ASN A 256 10.83 6.90 22.20
C ASN A 256 10.48 8.23 22.88
N HIS A 257 9.19 8.56 23.07
CA HIS A 257 8.74 9.80 23.73
C HIS A 257 8.33 9.62 25.20
N LYS A 258 8.75 8.55 25.89
CA LYS A 258 8.54 8.47 27.34
C LYS A 258 9.29 9.62 28.03
N PRO A 259 8.60 10.49 28.81
CA PRO A 259 9.27 11.55 29.55
C PRO A 259 10.22 10.91 30.57
N SER A 260 11.46 11.39 30.60
CA SER A 260 12.44 11.02 31.62
C SER A 260 11.83 11.29 33.00
N ASN A 261 11.63 10.24 33.79
CA ASN A 261 11.13 10.34 35.16
C ASN A 261 11.95 11.37 35.94
N PHE A 262 11.27 12.42 36.42
CA PHE A 262 11.77 13.28 37.49
C PHE A 262 12.07 12.39 38.70
N LYS A 263 13.35 12.31 39.07
CA LYS A 263 13.76 11.77 40.36
C LYS A 263 13.21 12.70 41.45
N LEU A 264 12.36 12.16 42.33
CA LEU A 264 12.05 12.77 43.62
C LEU A 264 13.36 13.01 44.39
N GLY A 265 13.66 14.28 44.68
CA GLY A 265 14.57 14.65 45.74
C GLY A 265 13.75 15.00 46.97
N ALA A 266 13.64 14.06 47.91
CA ALA A 266 13.21 14.36 49.27
C ALA A 266 14.46 14.80 50.06
N GLN A 267 14.41 16.00 50.62
CA GLN A 267 15.19 16.43 51.79
C GLN A 267 14.22 17.11 52.75
#